data_AF-A0A971N8Q3-F1
#
_entry.id   AF-A0A971N8Q3-F1
#
_cell.length_a   1.000
_cell.length_b   1.000
_cell.length_c   1.000
_cell.angle_alpha   90.00
_cell.angle_beta   90.00
_cell.angle_gamma   90.00
#
_symmetry.space_group_name_H-M   'P 1'
#
loop_
_entity.id
_entity.type
_entity.pdbx_description
1 polymer ?
#
loop_
_entity_poly.entity_id
_entity_poly.type
_entity_poly.pdbx_seq_one_letter_code
_entity_poly.pdbx_strand_id
1 'polypeptide(L)'
;YYHLDVRNIYKRGTFSKLCVFAGAKDDFNEPLEKIMENAFLRLSYINSRRWLRFLLNLFKSGGKINFKEMIPEERRMLNMFTYSVWEKAYPDLIFDLVTELKSSPTMLAELIELLEYNYSKIDFIDKKIDLGFKCPLDLHCTYTRDQVLLAMDHMDPSNVREGVKWIQDKQTDIFFITLNKSDKDYSPSTMYKDYSINESLFHWQSQSTTGSDSNTGQRYINHRSLGSKILLFVREHKRNSFGTEPYTFLGTANYVSHDGSKPMNIIWKLDDPIPAKYLKKTNQLVAG
;
A
#
# COMPACT_ATOMS: atom_id res chain seq x y z
N TYR A 1 -25.24 -16.29 -5.22
CA TYR A 1 -23.92 -16.03 -5.79
C TYR A 1 -22.95 -15.75 -4.65
N TYR A 2 -22.00 -16.65 -4.39
CA TYR A 2 -21.04 -16.47 -3.29
C TYR A 2 -20.11 -15.29 -3.64
N HIS A 3 -20.14 -14.22 -2.85
CA HIS A 3 -19.16 -13.13 -2.92
C HIS A 3 -17.82 -13.63 -2.38
N LEU A 4 -17.14 -14.48 -3.15
CA LEU A 4 -15.83 -15.01 -2.78
C LEU A 4 -14.78 -13.94 -3.06
N ASP A 5 -14.18 -13.43 -1.99
CA ASP A 5 -12.97 -12.61 -2.07
C ASP A 5 -11.81 -13.47 -2.58
N VAL A 6 -11.14 -13.02 -3.65
CA VAL A 6 -10.04 -13.74 -4.33
C VAL A 6 -8.89 -14.06 -3.38
N ARG A 7 -8.70 -13.27 -2.32
CA ARG A 7 -7.72 -13.54 -1.24
C ARG A 7 -7.98 -14.86 -0.53
N ASN A 8 -9.22 -15.35 -0.50
CA ASN A 8 -9.55 -16.67 0.05
C ASN A 8 -9.02 -17.83 -0.80
N ILE A 9 -8.76 -17.59 -2.09
CA ILE A 9 -8.10 -18.53 -2.99
C ILE A 9 -6.60 -18.49 -2.71
N TYR A 10 -5.98 -17.31 -2.83
CA TYR A 10 -4.53 -17.16 -2.73
C TYR A 10 -3.93 -17.40 -1.35
N LYS A 11 -4.74 -17.42 -0.29
CA LYS A 11 -4.26 -17.91 1.03
C LYS A 11 -4.04 -19.43 1.07
N ARG A 12 -4.56 -20.18 0.08
CA ARG A 12 -4.49 -21.65 0.01
C ARG A 12 -3.52 -22.17 -1.05
N GLY A 13 -3.23 -21.38 -2.08
CA GLY A 13 -2.36 -21.75 -3.19
C GLY A 13 -2.68 -20.95 -4.45
N THR A 14 -2.00 -21.28 -5.55
CA THR A 14 -2.34 -20.73 -6.88
C THR A 14 -3.70 -21.29 -7.33
N PHE A 15 -4.48 -20.48 -8.04
CA PHE A 15 -5.77 -20.89 -8.57
C PHE A 15 -5.60 -22.06 -9.54
N SER A 16 -4.58 -22.03 -10.40
CA SER A 16 -4.30 -23.12 -11.34
C SER A 16 -3.98 -24.42 -10.63
N LYS A 17 -3.19 -24.43 -9.54
CA LYS A 17 -2.92 -25.66 -8.79
C LYS A 17 -4.17 -26.18 -8.06
N LEU A 18 -5.01 -25.29 -7.54
CA LEU A 18 -6.30 -25.67 -6.98
C LEU A 18 -7.25 -26.28 -8.04
N CYS A 19 -7.22 -25.78 -9.28
CA CYS A 19 -7.96 -26.39 -10.39
C CYS A 19 -7.44 -27.80 -10.72
N VAL A 20 -6.13 -28.05 -10.65
CA VAL A 20 -5.56 -29.40 -10.79
C VAL A 20 -6.08 -30.34 -9.72
N PHE A 21 -6.04 -29.92 -8.45
CA PHE A 21 -6.58 -30.74 -7.35
C PHE A 21 -8.08 -31.02 -7.47
N ALA A 22 -8.83 -30.13 -8.12
CA ALA A 22 -10.24 -30.31 -8.41
C ALA A 22 -10.53 -31.14 -9.68
N GLY A 23 -9.51 -31.57 -10.43
CA GLY A 23 -9.66 -32.25 -11.71
C GLY A 23 -10.16 -31.36 -12.85
N ALA A 24 -10.08 -30.04 -12.70
CA ALA A 24 -10.54 -29.05 -13.67
C ALA A 24 -9.46 -28.59 -14.66
N LYS A 25 -8.18 -28.86 -14.35
CA LYS A 25 -7.02 -28.63 -15.23
C LYS A 25 -6.08 -29.84 -15.15
N ASP A 26 -5.34 -30.09 -16.23
CA ASP A 26 -4.22 -31.04 -16.22
C ASP A 26 -3.10 -30.57 -15.30
N ASP A 27 -2.36 -31.51 -14.70
CA ASP A 27 -1.22 -31.18 -13.84
C ASP A 27 -0.08 -30.53 -14.65
N PHE A 28 0.66 -29.64 -13.99
CA PHE A 28 1.76 -28.89 -14.58
C PHE A 28 2.91 -28.75 -13.58
N ASN A 29 4.10 -28.43 -14.11
CA ASN A 29 5.29 -28.14 -13.32
C ASN A 29 6.00 -26.95 -13.95
N GLU A 30 6.04 -25.82 -13.23
CA GLU A 30 6.61 -24.57 -13.71
C GLU A 30 7.57 -23.97 -12.67
N PRO A 31 8.73 -23.43 -13.09
CA PRO A 31 9.76 -22.97 -12.16
C PRO A 31 9.29 -21.84 -11.23
N LEU A 32 8.35 -21.01 -11.68
CA LEU A 32 7.83 -19.89 -10.88
C LEU A 32 6.66 -20.26 -9.96
N GLU A 33 6.16 -21.49 -9.96
CA GLU A 33 4.96 -21.84 -9.20
C GLU A 33 5.10 -21.46 -7.71
N LYS A 34 6.21 -21.85 -7.07
CA LYS A 34 6.40 -21.63 -5.63
C LYS A 34 6.56 -20.16 -5.25
N ILE A 35 7.26 -19.38 -6.07
CA ILE A 35 7.46 -17.95 -5.78
C ILE A 35 6.18 -17.15 -6.05
N MET A 36 5.43 -17.52 -7.10
CA MET A 36 4.16 -16.89 -7.43
C MET A 36 3.06 -17.24 -6.43
N GLU A 37 3.03 -18.46 -5.88
CA GLU A 37 2.15 -18.85 -4.78
C GLU A 37 2.23 -17.86 -3.61
N ASN A 38 3.45 -17.48 -3.21
CA ASN A 38 3.68 -16.50 -2.15
C ASN A 38 3.34 -15.06 -2.57
N ALA A 39 3.52 -14.73 -3.85
CA ALA A 39 3.33 -13.38 -4.36
C ALA A 39 1.87 -13.04 -4.65
N PHE A 40 1.06 -13.99 -5.14
CA PHE A 40 -0.31 -13.72 -5.58
C PHE A 40 -1.18 -13.13 -4.47
N LEU A 41 -1.01 -13.57 -3.23
CA LEU A 41 -1.75 -12.99 -2.11
C LEU A 41 -1.45 -11.49 -1.95
N ARG A 42 -0.19 -11.07 -2.12
CA ARG A 42 0.20 -9.65 -2.10
C ARG A 42 -0.33 -8.91 -3.31
N LEU A 43 -0.20 -9.49 -4.51
CA LEU A 43 -0.66 -8.89 -5.77
C LEU A 43 -2.18 -8.75 -5.84
N SER A 44 -2.93 -9.60 -5.12
CA SER A 44 -4.39 -9.52 -5.05
C SER A 44 -4.92 -8.25 -4.39
N TYR A 45 -4.08 -7.50 -3.67
CA TYR A 45 -4.45 -6.20 -3.08
C TYR A 45 -4.30 -5.01 -4.05
N ILE A 46 -3.69 -5.19 -5.21
CA ILE A 46 -3.45 -4.10 -6.16
C ILE A 46 -4.78 -3.58 -6.70
N ASN A 47 -5.04 -2.29 -6.51
CA ASN A 47 -6.27 -1.63 -6.94
C ASN A 47 -6.06 -0.22 -7.53
N SER A 48 -4.81 0.15 -7.88
CA SER A 48 -4.54 1.38 -8.66
C SER A 48 -4.77 1.12 -10.14
N ARG A 49 -5.66 1.90 -10.78
CA ARG A 49 -5.96 1.75 -12.20
C ARG A 49 -4.74 1.99 -13.07
N ARG A 50 -3.89 2.97 -12.72
CA ARG A 50 -2.66 3.26 -13.47
C ARG A 50 -1.66 2.12 -13.35
N TRP A 51 -1.45 1.60 -12.13
CA TRP A 51 -0.49 0.53 -11.91
C TRP A 51 -0.94 -0.79 -12.58
N LEU A 52 -2.22 -1.14 -12.47
CA LEU A 52 -2.78 -2.31 -13.15
C LEU A 52 -2.66 -2.20 -14.67
N ARG A 53 -3.01 -1.04 -15.26
CA ARG A 53 -2.86 -0.82 -16.71
C ARG A 53 -1.41 -0.94 -17.16
N PHE A 54 -0.47 -0.39 -16.39
CA PHE A 54 0.95 -0.54 -16.66
C PHE A 54 1.36 -2.02 -16.69
N LEU A 55 1.03 -2.79 -15.65
CA LEU A 55 1.39 -4.21 -15.57
C LEU A 55 0.70 -5.05 -16.66
N LEU A 56 -0.57 -4.80 -16.94
CA LEU A 56 -1.31 -5.48 -18.00
C LEU A 56 -0.69 -5.22 -19.38
N ASN A 57 -0.36 -3.97 -19.69
CA ASN A 57 0.30 -3.63 -20.95
C ASN A 57 1.68 -4.30 -21.04
N LEU A 58 2.43 -4.31 -19.94
CA LEU A 58 3.75 -4.93 -19.86
C LEU A 58 3.70 -6.42 -20.15
N PHE A 59 2.83 -7.16 -19.46
CA PHE A 59 2.79 -8.63 -19.55
C PHE A 59 2.05 -9.15 -20.79
N LYS A 60 1.05 -8.43 -21.29
CA LYS A 60 0.35 -8.82 -22.53
C LYS A 60 1.13 -8.52 -23.80
N SER A 61 1.91 -7.44 -23.82
CA SER A 61 2.74 -7.13 -24.99
C SER A 61 3.90 -8.12 -25.15
N GLY A 62 4.39 -8.67 -24.04
CA GLY A 62 5.47 -9.66 -24.02
C GLY A 62 6.80 -9.14 -24.59
N GLY A 63 6.95 -7.83 -24.74
CA GLY A 63 8.15 -7.18 -25.26
C GLY A 63 9.30 -7.17 -24.26
N LYS A 64 10.51 -6.82 -24.69
CA LYS A 64 11.66 -6.65 -23.79
C LYS A 64 11.47 -5.41 -22.92
N ILE A 65 11.87 -5.51 -21.65
CA ILE A 65 11.87 -4.37 -20.73
C ILE A 65 13.13 -3.55 -20.95
N ASN A 66 12.96 -2.34 -21.47
CA ASN A 66 14.06 -1.36 -21.50
C ASN A 66 13.94 -0.39 -20.32
N PHE A 67 14.45 -0.81 -19.16
CA PHE A 67 14.33 -0.03 -17.92
C PHE A 67 14.96 1.37 -18.00
N LYS A 68 16.00 1.55 -18.81
CA LYS A 68 16.66 2.86 -18.96
C LYS A 68 15.76 3.86 -19.69
N GLU A 69 14.97 3.38 -20.64
CA GLU A 69 14.04 4.17 -21.46
C GLU A 69 12.67 4.39 -20.78
N MET A 70 12.32 3.57 -19.79
CA MET A 70 11.11 3.76 -19.00
C MET A 70 11.12 5.11 -18.27
N ILE A 71 9.96 5.78 -18.27
CA ILE A 71 9.80 7.01 -17.50
C ILE A 71 9.90 6.71 -15.99
N PRO A 72 10.30 7.69 -15.16
CA PRO A 72 10.51 7.46 -13.72
C PRO A 72 9.32 6.82 -12.97
N GLU A 73 8.08 7.16 -13.34
CA GLU A 73 6.88 6.55 -12.72
C GLU A 73 6.78 5.04 -13.03
N GLU A 74 7.03 4.64 -14.28
CA GLU A 74 6.98 3.23 -14.71
C GLU A 74 8.09 2.40 -14.08
N ARG A 75 9.31 2.96 -13.96
CA ARG A 75 10.40 2.30 -13.24
C ARG A 75 10.03 1.97 -11.80
N ARG A 76 9.37 2.90 -11.11
CA ARG A 76 8.91 2.69 -9.73
C ARG A 76 7.77 1.68 -9.66
N MET A 77 6.80 1.74 -10.58
CA MET A 77 5.74 0.73 -10.70
C MET A 77 6.30 -0.68 -10.96
N LEU A 78 7.36 -0.79 -11.77
CA LEU A 78 8.07 -2.04 -12.00
C LEU A 78 8.76 -2.51 -10.71
N ASN A 79 9.49 -1.64 -10.01
CA ASN A 79 10.15 -1.98 -8.75
C ASN A 79 9.16 -2.42 -7.67
N MET A 80 8.00 -1.76 -7.57
CA MET A 80 6.91 -2.19 -6.68
C MET A 80 6.45 -3.61 -7.00
N PHE A 81 6.33 -3.97 -8.27
CA PHE A 81 5.94 -5.32 -8.71
C PHE A 81 7.06 -6.34 -8.45
N THR A 82 8.28 -6.09 -8.90
CA THR A 82 9.39 -7.04 -8.77
C THR A 82 9.69 -7.34 -7.31
N TYR A 83 9.65 -6.31 -6.45
CA TYR A 83 9.84 -6.51 -5.02
C TYR A 83 8.69 -7.29 -4.39
N SER A 84 7.46 -7.11 -4.89
CA SER A 84 6.30 -7.89 -4.42
C SER A 84 6.38 -9.37 -4.78
N VAL A 85 7.20 -9.78 -5.75
CA VAL A 85 7.35 -11.18 -6.16
C VAL A 85 8.66 -11.77 -5.64
N TRP A 86 9.78 -11.08 -5.84
CA TRP A 86 11.14 -11.57 -5.57
C TRP A 86 11.84 -10.91 -4.37
N GLU A 87 11.20 -9.95 -3.70
CA GLU A 87 11.82 -9.15 -2.62
C GLU A 87 13.11 -8.44 -3.08
N LYS A 88 13.19 -8.17 -4.39
CA LYS A 88 14.28 -7.46 -5.07
C LYS A 88 13.73 -6.43 -6.03
N ALA A 89 14.34 -5.25 -6.03
CA ALA A 89 14.02 -4.19 -6.98
C ALA A 89 14.85 -4.35 -8.26
N TYR A 90 14.39 -3.77 -9.36
CA TYR A 90 15.17 -3.66 -10.58
C TYR A 90 16.22 -2.53 -10.44
N PRO A 91 17.44 -2.66 -11.00
CA PRO A 91 17.97 -3.73 -11.86
C PRO A 91 18.66 -4.90 -11.13
N ASP A 92 18.48 -5.07 -9.81
CA ASP A 92 19.20 -6.11 -9.04
C ASP A 92 18.70 -7.54 -9.30
N LEU A 93 17.76 -7.70 -10.25
CA LEU A 93 17.37 -9.00 -10.78
C LEU A 93 18.48 -9.53 -11.68
N ILE A 94 18.92 -10.76 -11.42
CA ILE A 94 19.95 -11.45 -12.19
C ILE A 94 19.41 -12.12 -13.47
N PHE A 95 18.15 -11.86 -13.81
CA PHE A 95 17.43 -12.47 -14.94
C PHE A 95 16.61 -11.42 -15.69
N ASP A 96 16.29 -11.71 -16.96
CA ASP A 96 15.33 -10.92 -17.73
C ASP A 96 13.91 -11.25 -17.28
N LEU A 97 13.21 -10.28 -16.70
CA LEU A 97 11.90 -10.49 -16.07
C LEU A 97 10.85 -11.09 -17.02
N VAL A 98 10.81 -10.67 -18.28
CA VAL A 98 9.81 -11.13 -19.24
C VAL A 98 10.11 -12.56 -19.67
N THR A 99 11.39 -12.88 -19.89
CA THR A 99 11.84 -14.25 -20.18
C THR A 99 11.55 -15.17 -19.00
N GLU A 100 11.84 -14.73 -17.78
CA GLU A 100 11.57 -15.47 -16.55
C GLU A 100 10.08 -15.79 -16.41
N LEU A 101 9.20 -14.81 -16.57
CA LEU A 101 7.75 -15.01 -16.53
C LEU A 101 7.25 -15.94 -17.65
N LYS A 102 7.80 -15.80 -18.88
CA LYS A 102 7.45 -16.67 -20.02
C LYS A 102 7.89 -18.12 -19.84
N SER A 103 8.86 -18.40 -18.96
CA SER A 103 9.24 -19.77 -18.61
C SER A 103 8.15 -20.53 -17.83
N SER A 104 7.15 -19.81 -17.32
CA SER A 104 6.02 -20.34 -16.54
C SER A 104 4.69 -19.83 -17.12
N PRO A 105 4.25 -20.33 -18.28
CA PRO A 105 3.10 -19.80 -19.01
C PRO A 105 1.78 -19.87 -18.21
N THR A 106 1.57 -20.88 -17.39
CA THR A 106 0.40 -21.02 -16.52
C THR A 106 0.40 -19.94 -15.45
N MET A 107 1.55 -19.71 -14.80
CA MET A 107 1.70 -18.65 -13.80
C MET A 107 1.57 -17.24 -14.39
N LEU A 108 2.10 -17.02 -15.60
CA LEU A 108 1.95 -15.75 -16.30
C LEU A 108 0.49 -15.51 -16.71
N ALA A 109 -0.21 -16.52 -17.23
CA ALA A 109 -1.63 -16.41 -17.55
C ALA A 109 -2.46 -16.07 -16.30
N GLU A 110 -2.24 -16.78 -15.20
CA GLU A 110 -2.93 -16.52 -13.93
C GLU A 110 -2.62 -15.13 -13.35
N LEU A 111 -1.39 -14.65 -13.51
CA LEU A 111 -1.03 -13.28 -13.15
C LEU A 111 -1.83 -12.26 -13.95
N ILE A 112 -1.93 -12.44 -15.27
CA ILE A 112 -2.71 -11.54 -16.12
C ILE A 112 -4.19 -11.59 -15.72
N GLU A 113 -4.76 -12.78 -15.51
CA GLU A 113 -6.15 -12.97 -15.06
C GLU A 113 -6.41 -12.28 -13.72
N LEU A 114 -5.50 -12.38 -12.75
CA LEU A 114 -5.62 -11.68 -11.47
C LEU A 114 -5.62 -10.16 -11.64
N LEU A 115 -4.72 -9.63 -12.47
CA LEU A 115 -4.62 -8.19 -12.72
C LEU A 115 -5.89 -7.66 -13.43
N GLU A 116 -6.43 -8.42 -14.38
CA GLU A 116 -7.70 -8.12 -15.04
C GLU A 116 -8.88 -8.19 -14.07
N TYR A 117 -8.93 -9.23 -13.24
CA TYR A 117 -9.93 -9.38 -12.18
C TYR A 117 -9.91 -8.16 -11.27
N ASN A 118 -8.74 -7.80 -10.73
CA ASN A 118 -8.58 -6.64 -9.87
C ASN A 118 -9.04 -5.35 -10.56
N TYR A 119 -8.63 -5.13 -11.82
CA TYR A 119 -9.05 -3.96 -12.59
C TYR A 119 -10.57 -3.87 -12.77
N SER A 120 -11.22 -5.01 -13.05
CA SER A 120 -12.69 -5.09 -13.21
C SER A 120 -13.47 -4.87 -11.91
N LYS A 121 -12.82 -5.05 -10.75
CA LYS A 121 -13.45 -4.96 -9.42
C LYS A 121 -13.27 -3.60 -8.76
N ILE A 122 -12.58 -2.64 -9.37
CA ILE A 122 -12.40 -1.31 -8.78
C ILE A 122 -13.73 -0.55 -8.82
N ASP A 123 -14.32 -0.39 -7.64
CA ASP A 123 -15.62 0.24 -7.41
C ASP A 123 -15.52 1.62 -6.73
N PHE A 124 -14.31 2.13 -6.53
CA PHE A 124 -14.04 3.45 -5.95
C PHE A 124 -13.33 4.38 -6.95
N ILE A 125 -13.30 5.67 -6.62
CA ILE A 125 -12.60 6.71 -7.38
C ILE A 125 -11.17 6.81 -6.84
N ASP A 126 -10.19 6.44 -7.67
CA ASP A 126 -8.79 6.73 -7.46
C ASP A 126 -8.41 8.03 -8.17
N LYS A 127 -7.36 8.70 -7.69
CA LYS A 127 -6.93 10.01 -8.20
C LYS A 127 -5.42 10.15 -8.13
N LYS A 128 -4.81 10.67 -9.18
CA LYS A 128 -3.41 11.11 -9.15
C LYS A 128 -3.29 12.35 -8.28
N ILE A 129 -2.41 12.32 -7.28
CA ILE A 129 -2.09 13.49 -6.45
C ILE A 129 -0.83 14.15 -6.98
N ASP A 130 -0.84 15.48 -7.08
CA ASP A 130 0.35 16.25 -7.41
C ASP A 130 1.20 16.46 -6.14
N LEU A 131 2.29 15.71 -6.06
CA LEU A 131 3.27 15.82 -4.98
C LEU A 131 4.45 16.72 -5.33
N GLY A 132 4.41 17.46 -6.45
CA GLY A 132 5.55 18.23 -6.95
C GLY A 132 6.71 17.36 -7.46
N PHE A 133 6.52 16.04 -7.50
CA PHE A 133 7.41 15.08 -8.12
C PHE A 133 6.56 13.94 -8.71
N LYS A 134 7.15 13.22 -9.67
CA LYS A 134 6.51 12.06 -10.30
C LYS A 134 6.27 10.98 -9.24
N CYS A 135 5.03 10.51 -9.05
CA CYS A 135 4.71 9.49 -8.07
C CYS A 135 3.72 8.47 -8.66
N PRO A 136 3.95 7.15 -8.47
CA PRO A 136 3.03 6.12 -8.95
C PRO A 136 1.90 5.80 -7.96
N LEU A 137 1.85 6.45 -6.79
CA LEU A 137 0.82 6.22 -5.77
C LEU A 137 -0.42 7.06 -6.10
N ASP A 138 -1.57 6.41 -6.15
CA ASP A 138 -2.86 7.02 -6.42
C ASP A 138 -3.72 7.03 -5.15
N LEU A 139 -4.45 8.11 -4.96
CA LEU A 139 -5.36 8.31 -3.83
C LEU A 139 -6.33 7.14 -3.69
N HIS A 140 -6.60 6.74 -2.45
CA HIS A 140 -7.51 5.65 -2.05
C HIS A 140 -7.10 4.26 -2.52
N CYS A 141 -5.97 4.12 -3.21
CA CYS A 141 -5.40 2.83 -3.55
C CYS A 141 -4.60 2.25 -2.39
N THR A 142 -4.41 0.94 -2.46
CA THR A 142 -3.85 0.11 -1.40
C THR A 142 -2.46 -0.37 -1.79
N TYR A 143 -1.51 -0.24 -0.87
CA TYR A 143 -0.11 -0.53 -1.07
C TYR A 143 0.49 -1.19 0.17
N THR A 144 1.38 -2.17 0.00
CA THR A 144 2.22 -2.63 1.10
C THR A 144 3.19 -1.51 1.50
N ARG A 145 3.71 -1.56 2.73
CA ARG A 145 4.73 -0.61 3.20
C ARG A 145 5.91 -0.53 2.22
N ASP A 146 6.37 -1.68 1.75
CA ASP A 146 7.55 -1.77 0.90
C ASP A 146 7.26 -1.19 -0.50
N GLN A 147 6.06 -1.40 -1.04
CA GLN A 147 5.61 -0.75 -2.28
C GLN A 147 5.59 0.78 -2.14
N VAL A 148 5.11 1.32 -1.00
CA VAL A 148 5.11 2.77 -0.74
C VAL A 148 6.54 3.33 -0.70
N LEU A 149 7.45 2.63 -0.03
CA LEU A 149 8.85 3.05 0.08
C LEU A 149 9.55 3.02 -1.29
N LEU A 150 9.35 1.97 -2.09
CA LEU A 150 9.89 1.87 -3.44
C LEU A 150 9.32 2.94 -4.39
N ALA A 151 8.03 3.25 -4.26
CA ALA A 151 7.39 4.35 -4.99
C ALA A 151 8.01 5.72 -4.67
N MET A 152 8.72 5.82 -3.56
CA MET A 152 9.40 7.02 -3.07
C MET A 152 10.92 6.93 -3.24
N ASP A 153 11.41 6.01 -4.09
CA ASP A 153 12.83 5.71 -4.35
C ASP A 153 13.64 5.27 -3.11
N HIS A 154 12.96 4.79 -2.07
CA HIS A 154 13.62 4.16 -0.92
C HIS A 154 13.84 2.67 -1.20
N MET A 155 14.99 2.35 -1.80
CA MET A 155 15.30 1.04 -2.37
C MET A 155 15.57 -0.07 -1.35
N ASP A 156 15.69 0.25 -0.06
CA ASP A 156 15.89 -0.71 1.02
C ASP A 156 14.76 -0.63 2.07
N PRO A 157 13.54 -1.04 1.70
CA PRO A 157 12.38 -0.94 2.57
C PRO A 157 12.46 -1.85 3.81
N SER A 158 13.31 -2.88 3.76
CA SER A 158 13.50 -3.87 4.82
C SER A 158 14.02 -3.23 6.13
N ASN A 159 14.81 -2.17 6.01
CA ASN A 159 15.41 -1.45 7.12
C ASN A 159 14.50 -0.40 7.76
N VAL A 160 13.30 -0.15 7.21
CA VAL A 160 12.34 0.80 7.79
C VAL A 160 11.42 0.10 8.78
N ARG A 161 11.72 0.22 10.08
CA ARG A 161 10.88 -0.35 11.16
C ARG A 161 9.91 0.66 11.78
N GLU A 162 10.12 1.94 11.53
CA GLU A 162 9.37 3.04 12.15
C GLU A 162 8.04 3.29 11.44
N GLY A 163 7.04 3.77 12.20
CA GLY A 163 5.73 4.15 11.67
C GLY A 163 5.72 5.46 10.88
N VAL A 164 6.85 6.18 10.83
CA VAL A 164 7.01 7.39 10.01
C VAL A 164 8.36 7.33 9.30
N LYS A 165 8.42 7.80 8.06
CA LYS A 165 9.66 7.91 7.29
C LYS A 165 9.75 9.27 6.63
N TRP A 166 10.84 10.00 6.92
CA TRP A 166 11.23 11.18 6.14
C TRP A 166 11.95 10.78 4.85
N ILE A 167 11.49 11.30 3.72
CA ILE A 167 12.13 11.18 2.41
C ILE A 167 12.73 12.54 2.05
N GLN A 168 14.03 12.69 2.32
CA GLN A 168 14.73 13.97 2.31
C GLN A 168 14.76 14.64 0.94
N ASP A 169 15.04 13.89 -0.13
CA ASP A 169 15.10 14.38 -1.51
C ASP A 169 13.75 14.85 -2.05
N LYS A 170 12.65 14.34 -1.48
CA LYS A 170 11.27 14.69 -1.84
C LYS A 170 10.61 15.65 -0.85
N GLN A 171 11.34 16.05 0.19
CA GLN A 171 10.82 16.82 1.33
C GLN A 171 9.46 16.29 1.81
N THR A 172 9.31 14.97 1.96
CA THR A 172 8.01 14.35 2.26
C THR A 172 8.09 13.38 3.44
N ASP A 173 7.23 13.55 4.44
CA ASP A 173 7.01 12.54 5.47
C ASP A 173 5.90 11.57 5.08
N ILE A 174 6.15 10.29 5.30
CA ILE A 174 5.22 9.19 5.07
C ILE A 174 4.80 8.64 6.42
N PHE A 175 3.50 8.70 6.72
CA PHE A 175 2.94 8.21 7.97
C PHE A 175 2.23 6.87 7.72
N PHE A 176 2.74 5.80 8.33
CA PHE A 176 2.14 4.46 8.30
C PHE A 176 1.29 4.24 9.56
N ILE A 177 -0.01 4.43 9.44
CA ILE A 177 -0.95 4.50 10.56
C ILE A 177 -1.80 3.23 10.62
N THR A 178 -1.93 2.66 11.82
CA THR A 178 -2.83 1.52 12.10
C THR A 178 -3.88 2.00 13.10
N LEU A 179 -5.16 2.02 12.69
CA LEU A 179 -6.26 2.56 13.49
C LEU A 179 -6.54 1.69 14.72
N ASN A 180 -6.74 0.39 14.50
CA ASN A 180 -6.99 -0.57 15.56
C ASN A 180 -5.66 -1.20 15.99
N LYS A 181 -5.01 -0.56 16.96
CA LYS A 181 -3.91 -1.17 17.71
C LYS A 181 -4.53 -2.17 18.68
N SER A 182 -4.85 -3.37 18.19
CA SER A 182 -5.32 -4.46 19.05
C SER A 182 -4.18 -4.88 19.97
N ASP A 183 -4.16 -4.37 21.18
CA ASP A 183 -3.41 -4.96 22.27
C ASP A 183 -4.44 -5.51 23.26
N LYS A 184 -4.38 -6.83 23.49
CA LYS A 184 -4.86 -7.39 24.75
C LYS A 184 -4.23 -6.51 25.85
N ASP A 185 -5.05 -5.98 26.74
CA ASP A 185 -4.67 -5.20 27.94
C ASP A 185 -4.65 -3.66 27.87
N TYR A 186 -5.63 -3.02 27.22
CA TYR A 186 -5.86 -1.57 27.41
C TYR A 186 -7.29 -1.21 27.81
N SER A 187 -7.40 -0.42 28.89
CA SER A 187 -8.65 0.15 29.43
C SER A 187 -9.42 0.96 28.36
N PRO A 188 -10.78 0.92 28.34
CA PRO A 188 -11.60 1.64 27.37
C PRO A 188 -11.37 3.16 27.29
N SER A 189 -10.80 3.78 28.33
CA SER A 189 -10.57 5.22 28.42
C SER A 189 -9.30 5.72 27.72
N THR A 190 -8.39 4.82 27.29
CA THR A 190 -7.11 5.16 26.63
C THR A 190 -7.08 4.82 25.14
N MET A 191 -8.22 4.42 24.56
CA MET A 191 -8.28 3.65 23.31
C MET A 191 -8.24 4.45 22.00
N TYR A 192 -7.71 5.69 21.98
CA TYR A 192 -7.63 6.46 20.73
C TYR A 192 -6.28 7.15 20.56
N LYS A 193 -5.34 6.51 19.84
CA LYS A 193 -4.10 7.19 19.41
C LYS A 193 -4.26 7.80 18.03
N ASP A 194 -4.80 7.06 17.08
CA ASP A 194 -4.94 7.49 15.70
C ASP A 194 -6.36 7.21 15.19
N TYR A 195 -7.09 8.23 14.72
CA TYR A 195 -8.47 8.07 14.25
C TYR A 195 -8.93 9.22 13.36
N SER A 196 -9.85 8.92 12.44
CA SER A 196 -10.62 9.93 11.72
C SER A 196 -11.62 10.61 12.66
N ILE A 197 -11.53 11.92 12.79
CA ILE A 197 -12.49 12.76 13.53
C ILE A 197 -13.75 12.94 12.67
N ASN A 198 -13.57 13.23 11.39
CA ASN A 198 -14.62 13.31 10.38
C ASN A 198 -14.01 13.02 8.99
N GLU A 199 -14.72 13.36 7.92
CA GLU A 199 -14.28 13.13 6.54
C GLU A 199 -13.01 13.88 6.13
N SER A 200 -12.60 14.94 6.83
CA SER A 200 -11.42 15.74 6.48
C SER A 200 -10.40 15.88 7.61
N LEU A 201 -10.78 15.60 8.86
CA LEU A 201 -9.91 15.74 10.02
C LEU A 201 -9.48 14.37 10.56
N PHE A 202 -8.18 14.25 10.83
CA PHE A 202 -7.56 13.04 11.35
C PHE A 202 -6.69 13.37 12.56
N HIS A 203 -6.94 12.68 13.67
CA HIS A 203 -6.08 12.73 14.85
C HIS A 203 -4.97 11.70 14.72
N TRP A 204 -3.72 12.12 14.94
CA TRP A 204 -2.55 11.25 14.95
C TRP A 204 -1.63 11.56 16.14
N GLN A 205 -1.12 10.54 16.80
CA GLN A 205 -0.13 10.70 17.87
C GLN A 205 1.28 10.38 17.38
N SER A 206 2.24 11.27 17.66
CA SER A 206 3.65 11.08 17.33
C SER A 206 4.31 9.95 18.14
N GLN A 207 5.52 9.58 17.73
CA GLN A 207 6.38 8.71 18.52
C GLN A 207 6.64 9.34 19.89
N SER A 208 6.81 8.51 20.93
CA SER A 208 6.93 8.96 22.33
C SER A 208 8.05 9.98 22.57
N THR A 209 9.09 9.98 21.74
CA THR A 209 10.24 10.88 21.84
C THR A 209 10.11 12.15 21.00
N THR A 210 9.13 12.23 20.10
CA THR A 210 8.94 13.37 19.19
C THR A 210 8.18 14.48 19.88
N GLY A 211 8.94 15.44 20.41
CA GLY A 211 8.49 16.70 21.01
C GLY A 211 8.09 17.77 20.00
N SER A 212 7.21 18.70 20.39
CA SER A 212 6.88 19.89 19.58
C SER A 212 8.09 20.82 19.38
N ASP A 213 9.05 20.78 20.29
CA ASP A 213 10.34 21.47 20.26
C ASP A 213 11.43 20.76 19.43
N SER A 214 11.20 19.49 19.06
CA SER A 214 12.16 18.71 18.29
C SER A 214 12.21 19.12 16.81
N ASN A 215 13.33 18.86 16.12
CA ASN A 215 13.44 19.10 14.67
C ASN A 215 12.31 18.42 13.88
N THR A 216 11.92 17.20 14.27
CA THR A 216 10.83 16.46 13.64
C THR A 216 9.47 17.09 13.93
N GLY A 217 9.19 17.48 15.18
CA GLY A 217 7.93 18.15 15.54
C GLY A 217 7.79 19.52 14.88
N GLN A 218 8.86 20.32 14.86
CA GLN A 218 8.90 21.61 14.17
C GLN A 218 8.69 21.47 12.67
N ARG A 219 9.22 20.41 12.05
CA ARG A 219 8.98 20.11 10.64
C ARG A 219 7.53 19.73 10.36
N TYR A 220 6.85 19.02 11.27
CA TYR A 220 5.42 18.75 11.14
C TYR A 220 4.57 20.02 11.29
N ILE A 221 4.85 20.85 12.29
CA ILE A 221 4.10 22.09 12.55
C ILE A 221 4.26 23.08 11.39
N ASN A 222 5.49 23.24 10.90
CA ASN A 222 5.84 24.23 9.88
C ASN A 222 5.89 23.65 8.46
N HIS A 223 5.32 22.47 8.22
CA HIS A 223 5.54 21.74 6.96
C HIS A 223 5.19 22.57 5.71
N ARG A 224 4.10 23.36 5.78
CA ARG A 224 3.65 24.23 4.67
C ARG A 224 4.65 25.33 4.36
N SER A 225 5.18 26.01 5.37
CA SER A 225 6.17 27.09 5.16
C SER A 225 7.52 26.55 4.72
N LEU A 226 7.85 25.32 5.11
CA LEU A 226 9.05 24.59 4.68
C LEU A 226 8.90 23.93 3.29
N GLY A 227 7.70 23.96 2.69
CA GLY A 227 7.40 23.27 1.44
C GLY A 227 7.34 21.74 1.55
N SER A 228 7.42 21.18 2.76
CA SER A 228 7.37 19.75 2.99
C SER A 228 5.94 19.21 3.02
N LYS A 229 5.78 17.96 2.60
CA LYS A 229 4.48 17.28 2.49
C LYS A 229 4.33 16.19 3.54
N ILE A 230 3.10 15.98 4.00
CA ILE A 230 2.73 14.90 4.92
C ILE A 230 1.77 13.97 4.18
N LEU A 231 2.11 12.69 4.08
CA LEU A 231 1.30 11.68 3.41
C LEU A 231 0.79 10.65 4.41
N LEU A 232 -0.53 10.41 4.41
CA LEU A 232 -1.15 9.45 5.31
C LEU A 232 -1.45 8.14 4.59
N PHE A 233 -0.88 7.05 5.10
CA PHE A 233 -1.16 5.68 4.70
C PHE A 233 -1.79 4.95 5.87
N VAL A 234 -3.05 4.53 5.73
CA VAL A 234 -3.87 4.02 6.84
C VAL A 234 -4.32 2.59 6.58
N ARG A 235 -4.30 1.76 7.62
CA ARG A 235 -4.93 0.43 7.64
C ARG A 235 -5.73 0.24 8.92
N GLU A 236 -6.71 -0.65 8.89
CA GLU A 236 -7.52 -0.92 10.09
C GLU A 236 -6.70 -1.71 11.11
N HIS A 237 -6.11 -2.83 10.70
CA HIS A 237 -5.40 -3.74 11.58
C HIS A 237 -3.96 -3.97 11.13
N LYS A 238 -3.08 -4.39 12.04
CA LYS A 238 -1.71 -4.80 11.66
C LYS A 238 -1.74 -6.06 10.79
N ARG A 239 -2.64 -6.98 11.11
CA ARG A 239 -2.86 -8.23 10.41
C ARG A 239 -4.36 -8.51 10.31
N ASN A 240 -4.76 -9.16 9.22
CA ASN A 240 -6.09 -9.72 9.02
C ASN A 240 -5.98 -11.24 8.79
N SER A 241 -7.07 -11.88 8.39
CA SER A 241 -7.11 -13.32 8.07
C SER A 241 -6.20 -13.76 6.91
N PHE A 242 -5.60 -12.81 6.20
CA PHE A 242 -4.73 -13.02 5.04
C PHE A 242 -3.27 -12.58 5.32
N GLY A 243 -2.91 -12.25 6.57
CA GLY A 243 -1.57 -11.83 6.94
C GLY A 243 -1.46 -10.32 7.19
N THR A 244 -0.31 -9.73 6.89
CA THR A 244 -0.07 -8.29 7.11
C THR A 244 -0.97 -7.46 6.20
N GLU A 245 -1.80 -6.60 6.79
CA GLU A 245 -2.71 -5.75 6.02
C GLU A 245 -1.91 -4.60 5.34
N PRO A 246 -2.11 -4.36 4.04
CA PRO A 246 -1.56 -3.20 3.35
C PRO A 246 -2.25 -1.90 3.78
N TYR A 247 -1.69 -0.77 3.38
CA TYR A 247 -2.19 0.56 3.72
C TYR A 247 -2.93 1.19 2.55
N THR A 248 -4.02 1.88 2.81
CA THR A 248 -4.68 2.77 1.84
C THR A 248 -4.09 4.17 1.92
N PHE A 249 -3.76 4.75 0.77
CA PHE A 249 -3.28 6.12 0.69
C PHE A 249 -4.44 7.11 0.84
N LEU A 250 -4.40 7.97 1.86
CA LEU A 250 -5.43 8.99 2.10
C LEU A 250 -5.10 10.36 1.51
N GLY A 251 -3.92 10.52 0.90
CA GLY A 251 -3.50 11.77 0.29
C GLY A 251 -2.61 12.63 1.18
N THR A 252 -2.52 13.90 0.82
CA THR A 252 -1.76 14.92 1.55
C THR A 252 -2.56 15.46 2.74
N ALA A 253 -1.85 15.81 3.80
CA ALA A 253 -2.44 16.37 5.00
C ALA A 253 -1.75 17.65 5.47
N ASN A 254 -2.53 18.53 6.09
CA ASN A 254 -2.10 19.83 6.56
C ASN A 254 -2.24 19.94 8.07
N TYR A 255 -1.21 20.46 8.73
CA TYR A 255 -1.22 20.69 10.17
C TYR A 255 -2.32 21.70 10.54
N VAL A 256 -3.12 21.37 11.57
CA VAL A 256 -4.16 22.25 12.13
C VAL A 256 -3.76 22.71 13.52
N SER A 257 -3.55 21.76 14.43
CA SER A 257 -3.24 22.01 15.83
C SER A 257 -2.53 20.81 16.44
N HIS A 258 -1.91 21.00 17.60
CA HIS A 258 -1.49 19.90 18.45
C HIS A 258 -1.73 20.21 19.92
N ASP A 259 -1.80 19.16 20.73
CA ASP A 259 -1.62 19.19 22.17
C ASP A 259 -0.57 18.15 22.59
N GLY A 260 -0.11 18.25 23.83
CA GLY A 260 1.03 17.46 24.31
C GLY A 260 2.35 17.88 23.66
N SER A 261 3.42 17.19 24.03
CA SER A 261 4.74 17.39 23.45
C SER A 261 5.40 16.05 23.19
N LYS A 262 5.63 15.23 24.23
CA LYS A 262 6.24 13.90 24.10
C LYS A 262 5.28 12.81 24.60
N PRO A 263 4.41 12.24 23.74
CA PRO A 263 4.22 12.54 22.30
C PRO A 263 3.33 13.77 22.03
N MET A 264 3.33 14.23 20.77
CA MET A 264 2.41 15.23 20.24
C MET A 264 1.14 14.54 19.75
N ASN A 265 -0.03 15.06 20.10
CA ASN A 265 -1.30 14.71 19.50
C ASN A 265 -1.63 15.75 18.44
N ILE A 266 -1.52 15.40 17.16
CA ILE A 266 -1.68 16.34 16.04
C ILE A 266 -3.01 16.12 15.35
N ILE A 267 -3.71 17.21 15.09
CA ILE A 267 -4.86 17.24 14.17
C ILE A 267 -4.37 17.62 12.79
N TRP A 268 -4.60 16.71 11.85
CA TRP A 268 -4.32 16.86 10.44
C TRP A 268 -5.62 17.10 9.67
N LYS A 269 -5.60 18.03 8.71
CA LYS A 269 -6.66 18.21 7.73
C LYS A 269 -6.22 17.63 6.38
N LEU A 270 -6.89 16.57 5.92
CA LEU A 270 -6.65 15.99 4.60
C LEU A 270 -7.21 16.89 3.49
N ASP A 271 -6.50 16.91 2.35
CA ASP A 271 -6.93 17.66 1.16
C ASP A 271 -8.07 16.97 0.40
N ASP A 272 -8.16 15.64 0.50
CA ASP A 272 -9.21 14.82 -0.08
C ASP A 272 -10.00 14.07 1.04
N PRO A 273 -11.31 13.82 0.87
CA PRO A 273 -12.12 13.17 1.90
C PRO A 273 -11.68 11.73 2.21
N ILE A 274 -11.63 11.40 3.49
CA ILE A 274 -11.33 10.06 3.99
C ILE A 274 -12.42 9.08 3.54
N PRO A 275 -12.08 7.93 2.93
CA PRO A 275 -13.07 6.91 2.56
C PRO A 275 -13.90 6.45 3.75
N ALA A 276 -15.21 6.26 3.53
CA ALA A 276 -16.18 5.93 4.58
C ALA A 276 -15.79 4.71 5.44
N LYS A 277 -15.07 3.74 4.87
CA LYS A 277 -14.57 2.56 5.61
C LYS A 277 -13.63 2.92 6.78
N TYR A 278 -12.93 4.06 6.71
CA TYR A 278 -12.02 4.53 7.77
C TYR A 278 -12.65 5.56 8.71
N LEU A 279 -13.88 6.00 8.43
CA LEU A 279 -14.62 6.83 9.37
C LEU A 279 -15.11 5.96 10.52
N LYS A 280 -14.96 6.44 11.76
CA LYS A 280 -15.60 5.78 12.89
C LYS A 280 -17.09 5.67 12.59
N LYS A 281 -17.62 4.45 12.57
CA LYS A 281 -19.06 4.25 12.64
C LYS A 281 -19.50 4.75 14.00
N THR A 282 -20.02 5.98 14.04
CA THR A 282 -20.73 6.46 15.22
C THR A 282 -21.95 5.56 15.36
N ASN A 283 -21.90 4.59 16.28
CA ASN A 283 -23.13 3.99 16.75
C ASN A 283 -23.94 5.14 17.35
N GLN A 284 -24.95 5.62 16.63
CA GLN A 284 -26.06 6.34 17.24
C GLN A 284 -26.76 5.35 18.19
N LEU A 285 -26.20 5.15 19.37
CA LEU A 285 -26.97 4.79 20.55
C LEU A 285 -27.30 6.09 21.27
N VAL A 286 -28.20 6.84 20.64
CA VAL A 286 -29.10 7.77 21.33
C VAL A 286 -30.49 7.28 21.00
N ALA A 287 -30.98 6.31 21.78
CA ALA A 287 -32.38 5.94 21.86
C ALA A 287 -32.61 5.13 23.14
N GLY A 288 -33.32 5.72 24.10
CA GLY A 288 -33.85 5.07 25.30
C GLY A 288 -33.28 5.61 26.59
#